data_AF-A0A509L0M7-F1
#
_entry.id   AF-A0A509L0M7-F1
#
_cell.length_a   1.000
_cell.length_b   1.000
_cell.length_c   1.000
_cell.angle_alpha   90.00
_cell.angle_beta   90.00
_cell.angle_gamma   90.00
#
_symmetry.space_group_name_H-M   'P 1'
#
loop_
_entity.id
_entity.type
_entity.pdbx_description
1 polymer ?
#
loop_
_entity_poly.entity_id
_entity_poly.type
_entity_poly.pdbx_seq_one_letter_code
_entity_poly.pdbx_strand_id
1 'polypeptide(L)'
;MGHGIDRLQQSCHTVVWFGLPWSLELYDQSIARIHRQGQQHPVINHRLMMHDTVDDAVAIALASKATDELNVRNAIEQYLENKNAN
;
A
#
# COMPACT_ATOMS: atom_id res chain seq x y z
N MET A 1 -9.74 -9.73 10.33
CA MET A 1 -10.42 -10.92 9.78
C MET A 1 -10.36 -10.83 8.27
N GLY A 2 -9.61 -11.71 7.60
CA GLY A 2 -9.45 -11.70 6.15
C GLY A 2 -10.57 -12.48 5.46
N HIS A 3 -11.60 -11.78 4.98
CA HIS A 3 -12.49 -12.33 3.97
C HIS A 3 -11.74 -12.33 2.64
N GLY A 4 -11.42 -13.51 2.11
CA GLY A 4 -10.86 -13.67 0.77
C GLY A 4 -11.91 -13.31 -0.27
N ILE A 5 -11.97 -12.03 -0.64
CA ILE A 5 -12.82 -11.56 -1.73
C ILE A 5 -12.07 -11.87 -3.02
N ASP A 6 -12.39 -13.00 -3.64
CA ASP A 6 -11.82 -13.40 -4.92
C ASP A 6 -12.62 -12.81 -6.10
N ARG A 7 -11.99 -12.65 -7.27
CA ARG A 7 -12.55 -12.07 -8.52
C ARG A 7 -12.68 -10.54 -8.62
N LEU A 8 -12.25 -9.75 -7.64
CA LEU A 8 -12.24 -8.27 -7.76
C LEU A 8 -11.42 -7.77 -8.96
N GLN A 9 -10.40 -8.51 -9.39
CA GLN A 9 -9.52 -8.15 -10.51
C GLN A 9 -10.19 -8.19 -11.89
N GLN A 10 -11.36 -8.84 -12.02
CA GLN A 10 -12.07 -8.95 -13.30
C GLN A 10 -13.21 -7.92 -13.42
N SER A 11 -13.74 -7.45 -12.30
CA SER A 11 -14.91 -6.55 -12.27
C SER A 11 -14.61 -5.18 -11.69
N CYS A 12 -13.49 -4.99 -10.99
CA CYS A 12 -13.17 -3.74 -10.31
C CYS A 12 -11.71 -3.33 -10.53
N HIS A 13 -11.52 -2.11 -11.01
CA HIS A 13 -10.21 -1.47 -11.19
C HIS A 13 -10.15 -0.08 -10.54
N THR A 14 -11.21 0.35 -9.83
CA THR A 14 -11.26 1.64 -9.14
C THR A 14 -11.51 1.45 -7.66
N VAL A 15 -10.66 2.04 -6.83
CA VAL A 15 -10.79 2.09 -5.36
C VAL A 15 -11.10 3.52 -4.95
N VAL A 16 -12.03 3.69 -4.02
CA VAL A 16 -12.34 4.99 -3.41
C VAL A 16 -12.28 4.83 -1.90
N TRP A 17 -11.34 5.53 -1.26
CA TRP A 17 -11.22 5.58 0.19
C TRP A 17 -11.99 6.78 0.72
N PHE A 18 -12.96 6.52 1.60
CA PHE A 18 -13.68 7.54 2.35
C PHE A 18 -12.97 7.96 3.64
N GLY A 19 -12.00 7.15 4.07
CA GLY A 19 -11.10 7.44 5.18
C GLY A 19 -9.89 6.52 5.05
N LEU A 20 -8.70 7.03 5.38
CA LEU A 20 -7.47 6.27 5.23
C LEU A 20 -7.28 5.28 6.39
N PRO A 21 -6.79 4.06 6.11
CA PRO A 21 -6.42 3.13 7.17
C PRO A 21 -5.18 3.63 7.91
N TRP A 22 -5.09 3.36 9.21
CA TRP A 22 -3.94 3.73 10.06
C TRP A 22 -2.70 2.85 9.87
N SER A 23 -2.85 1.75 9.11
CA SER A 23 -1.81 0.78 8.82
C SER A 23 -1.50 0.77 7.33
N LEU A 24 -0.22 0.98 7.01
CA LEU A 24 0.30 0.92 5.65
C LEU A 24 0.19 -0.50 5.08
N GLU A 25 0.48 -1.53 5.88
CA GLU A 25 0.36 -2.92 5.45
C GLU A 25 -1.06 -3.28 5.01
N LEU A 26 -2.07 -2.80 5.74
CA LEU A 26 -3.47 -3.04 5.38
C LEU A 26 -3.83 -2.32 4.08
N TYR A 27 -3.36 -1.08 3.93
CA TYR A 27 -3.54 -0.28 2.72
C TYR A 27 -2.93 -0.97 1.48
N ASP A 28 -1.67 -1.40 1.60
CA ASP A 28 -0.95 -2.08 0.53
C ASP A 28 -1.54 -3.46 0.23
N GLN A 29 -1.93 -4.21 1.26
CA GLN A 29 -2.62 -5.49 1.07
C GLN A 29 -3.93 -5.30 0.31
N SER A 30 -4.72 -4.27 0.62
CA SER A 30 -5.96 -3.96 -0.10
C SER A 30 -5.72 -3.60 -1.56
N ILE A 31 -4.70 -2.80 -1.86
CA ILE A 31 -4.34 -2.46 -3.25
C ILE A 31 -3.83 -3.69 -4.00
N ALA A 32 -2.98 -4.51 -3.36
CA ALA A 32 -2.43 -5.74 -3.94
C ALA A 32 -3.51 -6.79 -4.26
N ARG A 33 -4.69 -6.73 -3.64
CA ARG A 33 -5.85 -7.58 -4.01
C ARG A 33 -6.43 -7.20 -5.37
N ILE A 34 -6.34 -5.94 -5.76
CA ILE A 34 -6.96 -5.37 -6.96
C ILE A 34 -5.93 -5.25 -8.09
N HIS A 35 -4.72 -4.79 -7.74
CA HIS A 35 -3.56 -4.76 -8.61
C HIS A 35 -2.81 -6.10 -8.53
N ARG A 36 -3.34 -7.11 -9.23
CA ARG A 36 -2.75 -8.46 -9.28
C ARG A 36 -2.74 -8.97 -10.72
N GLN A 37 -1.92 -9.99 -10.96
CA GLN A 37 -1.82 -10.67 -12.26
C GLN A 37 -3.21 -11.09 -12.76
N GLY A 38 -3.59 -10.59 -13.94
CA GLY A 38 -4.90 -10.80 -14.54
C GLY A 38 -5.73 -9.52 -14.73
N GLN A 39 -5.39 -8.44 -14.03
CA GLN A 39 -6.01 -7.13 -14.21
C GLN A 39 -5.66 -6.54 -15.59
N GLN A 40 -6.66 -6.29 -16.43
CA GLN A 40 -6.51 -5.79 -17.81
C GLN A 40 -6.55 -4.26 -17.91
N HIS A 41 -6.98 -3.58 -16.85
CA HIS A 41 -7.22 -2.14 -16.83
C HIS A 41 -6.33 -1.45 -15.78
N PRO A 42 -5.92 -0.19 -16.01
CA PRO A 42 -5.17 0.56 -15.02
C PRO A 42 -5.97 0.69 -13.72
N VAL A 43 -5.32 0.42 -12.59
CA VAL A 43 -5.96 0.51 -11.26
C VAL A 43 -5.93 1.97 -10.80
N ILE A 44 -7.11 2.55 -10.58
CA ILE A 44 -7.26 3.93 -10.12
C ILE A 44 -7.57 3.92 -8.63
N ASN A 45 -6.76 4.64 -7.84
CA ASN A 45 -6.90 4.73 -6.40
C ASN A 45 -7.24 6.17 -5.97
N HIS A 46 -8.51 6.42 -5.64
CA HIS A 46 -9.00 7.70 -5.18
C HIS A 46 -9.00 7.76 -3.64
N ARG A 47 -8.42 8.83 -3.09
CA ARG A 47 -8.45 9.12 -1.66
C ARG A 47 -9.28 10.38 -1.45
N LEU A 48 -10.42 10.24 -0.79
CA LEU A 48 -11.23 11.38 -0.35
C LEU A 48 -10.67 11.80 1.00
N MET A 49 -10.10 13.01 1.06
CA MET A 49 -9.51 13.59 2.26
C MET A 49 -10.08 14.99 2.44
N MET A 50 -10.28 15.40 3.69
CA MET A 50 -10.57 16.78 4.02
C MET A 50 -9.29 17.49 4.43
N HIS A 51 -9.18 18.76 4.04
CA HIS A 51 -8.03 19.57 4.40
C HIS A 51 -8.12 20.03 5.85
N ASP A 52 -6.98 20.07 6.55
CA ASP A 52 -6.88 20.51 7.95
C ASP A 52 -7.66 19.62 8.94
N THR A 53 -7.83 18.33 8.57
CA THR A 53 -8.45 17.33 9.43
C THR A 53 -7.45 16.22 9.80
N VAL A 54 -7.90 15.31 10.66
CA VAL A 54 -7.16 14.10 11.04
C VAL A 54 -6.72 13.29 9.81
N ASP A 55 -7.38 13.42 8.66
CA ASP A 55 -7.02 12.74 7.41
C ASP A 55 -5.64 13.17 6.89
N ASP A 56 -5.29 14.46 6.99
CA ASP A 56 -3.97 14.98 6.61
C ASP A 56 -2.88 14.39 7.53
N ALA A 57 -3.15 14.30 8.84
CA ALA A 57 -2.23 13.71 9.80
C ALA A 57 -2.02 12.20 9.52
N VAL A 58 -3.08 11.47 9.17
CA VAL A 58 -3.00 10.05 8.80
C VAL A 58 -2.20 9.88 7.51
N ALA A 59 -2.41 10.73 6.50
CA ALA A 59 -1.67 10.70 5.25
C ALA A 59 -0.16 10.90 5.45
N ILE A 60 0.23 11.86 6.28
CA ILE A 60 1.64 12.11 6.65
C ILE A 60 2.23 10.90 7.40
N ALA A 61 1.49 10.36 8.37
CA ALA A 61 1.95 9.20 9.14
C ALA A 61 2.15 7.96 8.25
N LEU A 62 1.27 7.72 7.27
CA LEU A 62 1.42 6.63 6.30
C LEU A 62 2.64 6.83 5.41
N ALA A 63 2.89 8.05 4.93
CA ALA A 63 4.06 8.36 4.10
C ALA A 63 5.39 8.15 4.88
N SER A 64 5.42 8.53 6.16
CA SER A 64 6.56 8.27 7.04
C SER A 64 6.80 6.76 7.19
N LYS A 65 5.76 5.99 7.53
CA LYS A 65 5.87 4.53 7.68
C LYS A 65 6.37 3.84 6.41
N ALA A 66 5.93 4.30 5.24
CA ALA A 66 6.37 3.75 3.96
C ALA A 66 7.86 3.97 3.70
N THR A 67 8.35 5.15 4.08
CA THR A 67 9.76 5.50 3.99
C THR A 67 10.59 4.62 4.93
N ASP A 68 10.13 4.40 6.15
CA ASP A 68 10.81 3.57 7.14
C ASP A 68 10.89 2.09 6.69
N GLU A 69 9.79 1.53 6.18
CA GLU A 69 9.78 0.15 5.65
C GLU A 69 10.72 -0.03 4.45
N LEU A 70 10.80 0.96 3.57
CA LEU A 70 11.72 0.95 2.42
C LEU A 70 13.18 1.03 2.88
N ASN A 71 13.47 1.88 3.86
CA ASN A 71 14.81 2.01 4.44
C ASN A 71 15.27 0.68 5.08
N VAL A 72 14.38 0.00 5.80
CA VAL A 72 14.69 -1.30 6.40
C VAL A 72 14.98 -2.35 5.32
N ARG A 73 14.17 -2.41 4.23
CA ARG A 73 14.46 -3.33 3.11
C ARG A 73 15.82 -3.06 2.48
N ASN A 74 16.11 -1.81 2.16
CA ASN A 74 17.37 -1.44 1.53
C ASN A 74 18.57 -1.79 2.44
N ALA A 75 18.45 -1.56 3.75
CA ALA A 75 19.49 -1.94 4.71
C ALA A 75 19.73 -3.46 4.75
N ILE A 76 18.68 -4.27 4.65
CA ILE A 76 18.79 -5.73 4.59
C ILE A 76 19.47 -6.18 3.29
N GLU A 77 19.08 -5.61 2.15
CA GLU A 77 19.70 -5.90 0.86
C GLU A 77 21.20 -5.59 0.87
N GLN A 78 21.58 -4.39 1.33
CA GLN A 78 22.98 -4.00 1.49
C GLN A 78 23.75 -4.93 2.44
N TYR A 79 23.13 -5.37 3.54
CA TYR A 79 23.75 -6.34 4.45
C TYR A 79 24.01 -7.69 3.77
N LEU A 80 23.05 -8.18 2.97
CA LEU A 80 23.19 -9.42 2.22
C LEU A 80 24.27 -9.33 1.14
N GLU A 81 24.35 -8.21 0.42
CA GLU A 81 25.40 -7.96 -0.58
C GLU A 81 26.79 -7.97 0.05
N ASN A 82 26.97 -7.26 1.17
CA ASN A 82 28.23 -7.22 1.90
C ASN A 82 28.65 -8.58 2.46
N LYS A 83 27.68 -9.43 2.83
CA LYS A 83 27.96 -10.81 3.28
C LYS A 83 28.36 -11.73 2.13
N ASN A 84 27.80 -11.55 0.94
CA ASN A 84 28.12 -12.38 -0.23
C ASN A 84 29.43 -11.95 -0.92
N ALA A 85 29.88 -10.71 -0.69
CA ALA A 85 31.14 -10.18 -1.20
C ALA A 85 32.38 -10.57 -0.36
N ASN A 86 32.19 -11.29 0.75
CA ASN A 86 33.21 -11.72 1.72
C ASN A 86 33.25 -13.25 1.78
#